data_AF-A0A3D2B3S8-F1
#
_entry.id   AF-A0A3D2B3S8-F1
#
_cell.length_a   1.000
_cell.length_b   1.000
_cell.length_c   1.000
_cell.angle_alpha   90.00
_cell.angle_beta   90.00
_cell.angle_gamma   90.00
#
_symmetry.space_group_name_H-M   'P 1'
#
loop_
_entity.id
_entity.type
_entity.pdbx_description
1 polymer ?
#
loop_
_entity_poly.entity_id
_entity_poly.type
_entity_poly.pdbx_seq_one_letter_code
_entity_poly.pdbx_strand_id
1 'polypeptide(L)'
;MTAMHASMKHINSDSGLDRVLLGIAAFVMFMMMSLTFIDVLGRYLLRSPIPGAFELIQFMMPFLIFTVLPVISKEDGHITVTVLDSFVPPHVQWAQKLIVQTGSIAAIA
;
A
#
# COMPACT_ATOMS: atom_id res chain seq x y z
N MET A 1 32.20 9.21 3.61
CA MET A 1 31.08 10.10 4.03
C MET A 1 30.45 10.90 2.88
N THR A 2 31.15 11.13 1.76
CA THR A 2 30.67 11.96 0.64
C THR A 2 29.70 11.25 -0.33
N ALA A 3 29.77 9.92 -0.44
CA ALA A 3 28.90 9.13 -1.34
C ALA A 3 27.48 8.90 -0.79
N MET A 4 27.28 8.97 0.53
CA MET A 4 25.97 8.72 1.17
C MET A 4 25.00 9.89 1.01
N HIS A 5 25.51 11.13 0.94
CA HIS A 5 24.68 12.32 0.70
C HIS A 5 24.15 12.41 -0.73
N ALA A 6 24.82 11.81 -1.71
CA ALA A 6 24.40 11.84 -3.11
C ALA A 6 23.20 10.91 -3.37
N SER A 7 23.13 9.76 -2.68
CA SER A 7 22.02 8.81 -2.79
C SER A 7 20.73 9.34 -2.14
N MET A 8 20.84 10.20 -1.12
CA MET A 8 19.69 10.82 -0.45
C MET A 8 18.99 11.91 -1.29
N LYS A 9 19.63 12.39 -2.36
CA LYS A 9 19.07 13.44 -3.23
C LYS A 9 18.11 12.90 -4.30
N HIS A 10 18.25 11.64 -4.71
CA HIS A 10 17.42 11.04 -5.77
C HIS A 10 16.09 10.45 -5.25
N ILE A 11 15.89 10.43 -3.92
CA ILE A 11 14.65 10.07 -3.22
C ILE A 11 13.68 11.26 -3.14
N ASN A 12 14.05 12.45 -3.63
CA ASN A 12 13.32 13.70 -3.37
C ASN A 12 12.74 14.37 -4.63
N SER A 13 12.54 13.63 -5.74
CA SER A 13 12.02 14.22 -6.98
C SER A 13 10.49 14.21 -7.10
N ASP A 14 9.77 13.48 -6.22
CA ASP A 14 8.31 13.35 -6.24
C ASP A 14 7.62 13.86 -4.95
N SER A 15 8.41 14.44 -4.03
CA SER A 15 8.02 14.66 -2.62
C SER A 15 6.82 15.59 -2.41
N GLY A 16 6.49 16.46 -3.37
CA GLY A 16 5.30 17.29 -3.30
C GLY A 16 4.01 16.50 -3.47
N LEU A 17 3.95 15.65 -4.50
CA LEU A 17 2.75 14.87 -4.84
C LEU A 17 2.52 13.78 -3.79
N ASP A 18 3.57 13.08 -3.40
CA ASP A 18 3.48 12.02 -2.40
C ASP A 18 3.04 12.58 -1.04
N ARG A 19 3.51 13.78 -0.65
CA ARG A 19 3.03 14.47 0.57
C ARG A 19 1.56 14.86 0.50
N VAL A 20 1.08 15.32 -0.66
CA VAL A 20 -0.34 15.66 -0.83
C VAL A 20 -1.20 14.42 -0.77
N LEU A 21 -0.82 13.34 -1.47
CA LEU A 21 -1.53 12.07 -1.42
C LEU A 21 -1.54 11.48 0.00
N LEU A 22 -0.40 11.46 0.69
CA LEU A 22 -0.33 11.03 2.08
C LEU A 22 -1.15 11.94 3.02
N GLY A 23 -1.18 13.25 2.77
CA GLY A 23 -2.02 14.19 3.52
C GLY A 23 -3.51 13.91 3.35
N ILE A 24 -3.95 13.64 2.11
CA ILE A 24 -5.32 13.25 1.79
C ILE A 24 -5.64 11.90 2.45
N ALA A 25 -4.75 10.91 2.33
CA ALA A 25 -4.93 9.60 2.95
C ALA A 25 -5.04 9.70 4.48
N ALA A 26 -4.17 10.48 5.12
CA ALA A 26 -4.21 10.72 6.56
C ALA A 26 -5.53 11.39 6.99
N PHE A 27 -6.01 12.37 6.22
CA PHE A 27 -7.28 13.03 6.49
C PHE A 27 -8.47 12.08 6.36
N VAL A 28 -8.53 11.30 5.27
CA VAL A 28 -9.59 10.29 5.05
C VAL A 28 -9.56 9.24 6.17
N MET A 29 -8.37 8.72 6.52
CA MET A 29 -8.20 7.76 7.61
C MET A 29 -8.63 8.34 8.96
N PHE A 30 -8.31 9.60 9.23
CA PHE A 30 -8.74 10.29 10.45
C PHE A 30 -10.27 10.43 10.52
N MET A 31 -10.91 10.78 9.41
CA MET A 31 -12.38 10.85 9.33
C MET A 31 -13.01 9.47 9.51
N MET A 32 -12.45 8.44 8.88
CA MET A 32 -12.91 7.06 9.06
C MET A 32 -12.78 6.61 10.51
N MET A 33 -11.65 6.87 11.17
CA MET A 33 -11.41 6.56 12.58
C MET A 33 -12.36 7.32 13.52
N SER A 34 -12.63 8.59 13.20
CA SER A 34 -13.59 9.39 13.97
C SER A 34 -15.00 8.84 13.84
N LEU A 35 -15.43 8.48 12.63
CA LEU A 35 -16.73 7.87 12.38
C LEU A 35 -16.90 6.53 13.08
N THR A 36 -15.90 5.64 13.02
CA THR A 36 -15.95 4.36 13.73
C THR A 36 -15.99 4.56 15.24
N PHE A 37 -15.23 5.51 15.77
CA PHE A 37 -15.24 5.82 17.20
C PHE A 37 -16.61 6.36 17.65
N ILE A 38 -17.19 7.31 16.91
CA ILE A 38 -18.51 7.85 17.24
C ILE A 38 -19.59 6.78 17.07
N ASP A 39 -19.51 5.89 16.07
CA ASP A 39 -20.46 4.77 15.92
C ASP A 39 -20.42 3.86 17.16
N VAL A 40 -19.22 3.55 17.65
CA VAL A 40 -19.04 2.77 18.88
C VAL A 40 -19.63 3.52 20.10
N LEU A 41 -19.35 4.81 20.25
CA LEU A 41 -19.95 5.63 21.31
C LEU A 41 -21.48 5.65 21.23
N GLY A 42 -22.05 5.77 20.03
CA GLY A 42 -23.50 5.74 19.81
C GLY A 42 -24.12 4.44 20.27
N ARG A 43 -23.51 3.30 19.96
CA ARG A 43 -23.95 1.98 20.43
C ARG A 43 -23.96 1.88 21.96
N TYR A 44 -22.96 2.43 22.63
CA TYR A 44 -22.86 2.34 24.10
C TYR A 44 -23.75 3.36 24.82
N LEU A 45 -23.80 4.61 24.36
CA LEU A 45 -24.50 5.71 25.04
C LEU A 45 -25.97 5.78 24.64
N LEU A 46 -26.28 5.62 23.36
CA LEU A 46 -27.62 5.79 22.80
C LEU A 46 -28.31 4.44 22.54
N ARG A 47 -27.64 3.31 22.82
CA ARG A 47 -28.10 1.93 22.50
C ARG A 47 -28.51 1.73 21.04
N SER A 48 -28.05 2.61 20.15
CA SER A 48 -28.37 2.63 18.74
C SER A 48 -27.12 3.03 17.97
N PRO A 49 -26.67 2.25 16.97
CA PRO A 49 -25.55 2.64 16.12
C PRO A 49 -25.90 3.88 15.29
N ILE A 50 -24.87 4.52 14.72
CA ILE A 50 -25.10 5.60 13.76
C ILE A 50 -25.69 4.98 12.48
N PRO A 51 -26.92 5.38 12.07
CA PRO A 51 -27.50 4.90 10.83
C PRO A 51 -26.67 5.40 9.64
N GLY A 52 -26.28 4.49 8.75
CA GLY A 52 -25.48 4.83 7.57
C GLY A 52 -23.96 4.86 7.78
N ALA A 53 -23.46 4.60 9.01
CA ALA A 53 -22.01 4.66 9.27
C ALA A 53 -21.22 3.58 8.53
N PHE A 54 -21.80 2.39 8.40
CA PHE A 54 -21.17 1.28 7.69
C PHE A 54 -21.01 1.57 6.20
N GLU A 55 -22.07 2.08 5.58
CA GLU A 55 -22.10 2.49 4.18
C GLU A 55 -21.09 3.60 3.92
N LEU A 56 -21.03 4.60 4.80
CA LEU A 56 -20.07 5.71 4.68
C LEU A 56 -18.62 5.21 4.74
N ILE A 57 -18.30 4.32 5.68
CA ILE A 57 -16.98 3.67 5.77
C ILE A 57 -16.68 2.87 4.50
N GLN A 58 -17.64 2.12 3.97
CA GLN A 58 -17.47 1.37 2.72
C GLN A 58 -17.18 2.28 1.53
N PHE A 59 -17.79 3.47 1.47
CA PHE A 59 -17.45 4.44 0.43
C PHE A 59 -16.05 5.04 0.65
N MET A 60 -15.64 5.31 1.89
CA MET A 60 -14.33 5.89 2.18
C MET A 60 -13.14 4.93 1.95
N MET A 61 -13.35 3.62 2.12
CA MET A 61 -12.31 2.59 1.95
C MET A 61 -11.65 2.61 0.56
N PRO A 62 -12.38 2.54 -0.57
CA PRO A 62 -11.80 2.68 -1.90
C PRO A 62 -11.04 4.00 -2.10
N PHE A 63 -11.57 5.13 -1.62
CA PHE A 63 -10.87 6.41 -1.69
C PHE A 63 -9.51 6.35 -1.00
N LEU A 64 -9.45 5.76 0.20
CA LEU A 64 -8.21 5.58 0.93
C LEU A 64 -7.24 4.66 0.15
N ILE A 65 -7.71 3.52 -0.35
CA ILE A 65 -6.89 2.55 -1.09
C ILE A 65 -6.29 3.19 -2.33
N PHE A 66 -7.10 3.82 -3.19
CA PHE A 66 -6.61 4.43 -4.42
C PHE A 66 -5.67 5.62 -4.18
N THR A 67 -5.80 6.30 -3.04
CA THR A 67 -4.89 7.39 -2.66
C THR A 67 -3.54 6.86 -2.18
N VAL A 68 -3.53 5.77 -1.39
CA VAL A 68 -2.30 5.20 -0.81
C VAL A 68 -1.55 4.30 -1.78
N LEU A 69 -2.26 3.55 -2.63
CA LEU A 69 -1.69 2.59 -3.59
C LEU A 69 -0.53 3.14 -4.45
N PRO A 70 -0.62 4.32 -5.09
CA PRO A 70 0.49 4.86 -5.89
C PRO A 70 1.71 5.22 -5.03
N VAL A 71 1.51 5.62 -3.77
CA VAL A 71 2.61 5.98 -2.86
C VAL A 71 3.39 4.73 -2.48
N ILE A 72 2.71 3.66 -2.05
CA ILE A 72 3.35 2.40 -1.68
C ILE A 72 3.96 1.67 -2.89
N SER A 73 3.30 1.73 -4.06
CA SER A 73 3.78 1.06 -5.26
C SER A 73 5.05 1.70 -5.83
N LYS A 74 5.30 3.00 -5.56
CA LYS A 74 6.57 3.65 -5.90
C LYS A 74 7.71 3.19 -5.00
N GLU A 75 7.44 2.97 -3.72
CA GLU A 75 8.42 2.45 -2.76
C GLU A 75 8.79 0.99 -3.06
N ASP A 76 7.85 0.20 -3.57
CA ASP A 76 8.02 -1.23 -3.91
C ASP A 76 8.60 -1.52 -5.32
N GLY A 77 9.20 -0.51 -5.98
CA GLY A 77 9.63 -0.58 -7.38
C GLY A 77 10.76 -1.57 -7.75
N HIS A 78 11.24 -2.41 -6.83
CA HIS A 78 12.27 -3.43 -7.09
C HIS A 78 12.00 -4.81 -6.47
N ILE A 79 10.74 -5.16 -6.16
CA ILE A 79 10.39 -6.52 -5.70
C ILE A 79 10.40 -7.50 -6.88
N THR A 80 11.56 -7.73 -7.49
CA THR A 80 11.82 -9.01 -8.14
C THR A 80 12.27 -9.97 -7.03
N VAL A 81 11.30 -10.73 -6.50
CA VAL A 81 11.51 -12.10 -5.99
C VAL A 81 12.60 -12.24 -4.89
N THR A 82 12.72 -11.32 -3.94
CA THR A 82 13.67 -11.50 -2.81
C THR A 82 13.13 -12.47 -1.74
N VAL A 83 11.80 -12.58 -1.59
CA VAL A 83 11.16 -13.46 -0.58
C VAL A 83 11.35 -14.95 -0.91
N LEU A 84 11.34 -15.30 -2.20
CA LEU A 84 11.61 -16.67 -2.66
C LEU A 84 13.09 -17.04 -2.61
N ASP A 85 14.00 -16.06 -2.73
CA ASP A 85 15.45 -16.34 -2.77
C ASP A 85 16.00 -16.77 -1.39
N SER A 86 15.36 -16.34 -0.30
CA SER A 86 15.78 -16.72 1.06
C SER A 86 15.49 -18.18 1.43
N PHE A 87 14.62 -18.87 0.68
CA PHE A 87 14.25 -20.27 0.92
C PHE A 87 14.80 -21.25 -0.12
N VAL A 88 15.47 -20.76 -1.17
CA VAL A 88 15.83 -21.58 -2.34
C VAL A 88 17.35 -21.73 -2.43
N PRO A 89 17.91 -22.94 -2.27
CA PRO A 89 19.35 -23.16 -2.41
C PRO A 89 19.81 -22.89 -3.86
N PRO A 90 21.08 -22.47 -4.08
CA PRO A 90 21.60 -22.00 -5.38
C PRO A 90 21.48 -23.02 -6.53
N HIS A 91 21.31 -24.31 -6.22
CA HIS A 91 21.11 -25.37 -7.23
C HIS A 91 19.69 -25.38 -7.86
N VAL A 92 18.70 -24.75 -7.22
CA VAL A 92 17.29 -24.75 -7.67
C VAL A 92 16.92 -23.47 -8.43
N GLN A 93 17.77 -22.43 -8.38
CA GLN A 93 17.57 -21.17 -9.12
C GLN A 93 17.57 -21.36 -10.65
N TRP A 94 18.23 -22.40 -11.17
CA TRP A 94 18.23 -22.70 -12.61
C TRP A 94 16.88 -23.26 -13.09
N ALA A 95 16.23 -24.10 -12.29
CA ALA A 95 14.90 -24.64 -12.60
C ALA A 95 13.81 -23.57 -12.49
N GLN A 96 13.93 -22.65 -11.52
CA GLN A 96 12.99 -21.52 -11.38
C GLN A 96 13.01 -20.60 -12.60
N LYS A 97 14.19 -20.29 -13.17
CA LYS A 97 14.29 -19.42 -14.35
C LYS A 97 13.58 -20.00 -15.59
N LEU A 98 13.62 -21.32 -15.79
CA LEU A 98 12.93 -21.98 -16.89
C LEU A 98 11.40 -21.97 -16.74
N ILE A 99 10.90 -22.18 -15.52
CA ILE A 99 9.45 -22.17 -15.23
C ILE A 99 8.89 -20.74 -15.34
N VAL A 100 9.61 -19.74 -14.85
CA VAL A 100 9.15 -18.34 -14.91
C VAL A 100 9.16 -17.81 -16.34
N GLN A 101 10.15 -18.15 -17.16
CA GLN A 101 10.15 -17.76 -18.58
C GLN A 101 9.04 -18.42 -19.38
N THR A 102 8.75 -19.70 -19.15
CA THR A 102 7.63 -20.38 -19.82
C THR A 102 6.28 -19.85 -19.35
N GLY A 103 6.10 -19.61 -18.05
CA GLY A 103 4.87 -19.01 -17.52
C GLY A 103 4.63 -17.59 -18.03
N SER A 104 5.68 -16.77 -18.13
CA SER A 104 5.57 -15.39 -18.64
C SER A 104 5.26 -15.34 -20.14
N ILE A 105 5.80 -16.29 -20.93
CA ILE A 105 5.47 -16.41 -22.35
C ILE A 105 4.01 -16.85 -22.53
N ALA A 106 3.52 -17.78 -21.71
CA ALA A 106 2.14 -18.25 -21.77
C ALA A 106 1.11 -17.21 -21.29
N ALA A 107 1.49 -16.28 -20.42
CA ALA A 107 0.60 -15.22 -19.94
C ALA A 107 0.48 -14.04 -20.92
N ILE A 108 1.44 -13.89 -21.85
CA ILE A 108 1.46 -12.82 -22.86
C ILE A 108 0.90 -13.29 -24.21
N ALA A 109 0.79 -14.60 -24.44
CA ALA A 109 0.18 -15.21 -25.64
C ALA A 109 -1.33 -15.46 -25.48
#